data_AF-A0A2J6WP73-F1
#
_entry.id   AF-A0A2J6WP73-F1
#
_cell.length_a   1.000
_cell.length_b   1.000
_cell.length_c   1.000
_cell.angle_alpha   90.00
_cell.angle_beta   90.00
_cell.angle_gamma   90.00
#
_symmetry.space_group_name_H-M   'P 1'
#
loop_
_entity.id
_entity.type
_entity.pdbx_description
1 polymer ?
#
loop_
_entity_poly.entity_id
_entity_poly.type
_entity_poly.pdbx_seq_one_letter_code
_entity_poly.pdbx_strand_id
1 'polypeptide(L)' 'AMFIETNPIPVKTALAMMGKIKEEFRLPLCEMSEANKQKLAEVLRSAGLIK' A
#
# COMPACT_ATOMS: atom_id res chain seq x y z
N ALA A 1 5.80 -2.40 7.93
CA ALA A 1 4.66 -2.37 6.98
C ALA A 1 5.07 -2.68 5.54
N MET A 2 6.18 -2.14 5.01
CA MET A 2 6.54 -2.26 3.59
C MET A 2 6.79 -3.69 3.05
N PHE A 3 6.92 -4.69 3.93
CA PHE A 3 7.13 -6.10 3.58
C PHE A 3 6.05 -7.02 4.21
N ILE A 4 4.86 -6.47 4.51
CA ILE A 4 3.73 -7.27 5.03
C ILE A 4 3.16 -8.24 3.98
N GLU A 5 3.37 -7.92 2.70
CA GLU A 5 3.12 -8.77 1.53
C GLU A 5 4.31 -8.64 0.57
N THR A 6 4.29 -9.43 -0.51
CA THR A 6 5.36 -9.47 -1.52
C THR A 6 5.63 -8.09 -2.12
N ASN A 7 6.88 -7.63 -2.03
CA ASN A 7 7.33 -6.43 -2.74
C ASN A 7 7.16 -6.62 -4.26
N PRO A 8 6.61 -5.65 -5.03
CA PRO A 8 6.33 -4.25 -4.70
C PRO A 8 4.88 -3.90 -4.30
N ILE A 9 4.08 -4.86 -3.83
CA ILE A 9 2.66 -4.61 -3.52
C ILE A 9 2.50 -3.51 -2.45
N PRO A 10 3.13 -3.59 -1.26
CA PRO A 10 2.85 -2.61 -0.20
C PRO A 10 3.31 -1.19 -0.55
N VAL A 11 4.44 -1.03 -1.24
CA VAL A 11 4.95 0.30 -1.61
C VAL A 11 4.09 0.94 -2.69
N LYS A 12 3.57 0.17 -3.66
CA LYS A 12 2.65 0.72 -4.68
C LYS A 12 1.31 1.12 -4.06
N THR A 13 0.74 0.29 -3.19
CA THR A 13 -0.48 0.64 -2.45
C THR A 13 -0.25 1.90 -1.59
N ALA A 14 0.90 2.02 -0.91
CA ALA A 14 1.23 3.23 -0.14
C ALA A 14 1.30 4.49 -1.01
N LEU A 15 2.02 4.43 -2.15
CA LEU A 15 2.12 5.56 -3.08
C LEU A 15 0.77 5.93 -3.70
N ALA A 16 -0.11 4.96 -3.94
CA ALA A 16 -1.46 5.21 -4.39
C ALA A 16 -2.32 5.89 -3.31
N MET A 17 -2.25 5.43 -2.05
CA MET A 17 -2.90 6.10 -0.91
C MET A 17 -2.40 7.54 -0.72
N MET A 18 -1.14 7.82 -1.03
CA MET A 18 -0.55 9.15 -1.02
C MET A 18 -0.92 10.00 -2.26
N GLY A 19 -1.72 9.47 -3.19
CA GLY A 19 -2.12 10.17 -4.42
C GLY A 19 -0.98 10.42 -5.41
N LYS A 20 0.12 9.66 -5.33
CA LYS A 20 1.31 9.84 -6.19
C LYS A 20 1.26 9.01 -7.47
N ILE A 21 0.57 7.87 -7.43
CA ILE A 21 0.38 6.96 -8.57
C ILE A 21 -1.04 6.40 -8.56
N LYS A 22 -1.46 5.77 -9.65
CA LYS A 22 -2.66 4.92 -9.66
C LYS A 22 -2.34 3.57 -9.02
N GLU A 23 -3.31 2.99 -8.30
CA GLU A 23 -3.20 1.63 -7.76
C GLU A 23 -3.41 0.60 -8.87
N GLU A 24 -2.37 0.38 -9.68
CA GLU A 24 -2.41 -0.56 -10.80
C GLU A 24 -1.33 -1.64 -10.64
N PHE A 25 -1.73 -2.89 -10.84
CA PHE A 25 -0.84 -4.05 -10.78
C PHE A 25 -0.88 -4.82 -12.10
N ARG A 26 0.26 -5.40 -12.47
CA ARG A 26 0.37 -6.34 -13.59
C ARG A 26 0.57 -7.73 -13.04
N LEU A 27 -0.14 -8.70 -13.59
CA LEU A 27 0.05 -10.10 -13.24
C LEU A 27 1.52 -10.50 -13.39
N PRO A 28 2.06 -11.35 -12.50
CA PRO A 28 1.32 -12.14 -11.51
C PRO A 28 1.00 -11.40 -10.19
N LEU A 29 1.33 -10.11 -10.07
CA LEU A 29 1.00 -9.33 -8.87
C LEU A 29 -0.49 -8.96 -8.85
N CYS A 30 -1.06 -8.93 -7.65
CA CYS A 30 -2.42 -8.51 -7.39
C CYS A 30 -2.45 -7.40 -6.34
N GLU A 31 -3.65 -6.83 -6.14
CA GLU A 31 -3.88 -5.87 -5.07
C GLU A 31 -3.63 -6.51 -3.70
N MET A 32 -3.26 -5.65 -2.75
CA MET A 32 -3.04 -6.03 -1.37
C MET A 32 -4.36 -6.43 -0.70
N SER A 33 -4.32 -7.39 0.23
CA SER A 33 -5.52 -7.78 0.97
C SER A 33 -6.06 -6.62 1.83
N GLU A 34 -7.39 -6.49 1.96
CA GLU A 34 -8.02 -5.40 2.71
C GLU A 34 -7.55 -5.31 4.17
N ALA A 35 -7.35 -6.47 4.83
CA ALA A 35 -6.83 -6.52 6.20
C ALA A 35 -5.41 -5.94 6.31
N ASN A 36 -4.55 -6.20 5.32
CA ASN A 36 -3.22 -5.62 5.30
C ASN A 36 -3.26 -4.14 4.85
N LYS A 37 -4.18 -3.75 3.96
CA LYS A 37 -4.37 -2.34 3.53
C LYS A 37 -4.69 -1.45 4.72
N GLN A 38 -5.54 -1.90 5.64
CA GLN A 38 -5.86 -1.18 6.87
C GLN A 38 -4.62 -0.98 7.75
N LYS A 39 -3.83 -2.06 7.99
CA LYS A 39 -2.57 -1.97 8.76
C LYS A 39 -1.56 -1.03 8.13
N LEU A 40 -1.45 -1.05 6.79
CA LEU A 40 -0.59 -0.13 6.06
C LEU A 40 -1.08 1.33 6.23
N ALA A 41 -2.37 1.57 6.09
CA ALA A 41 -2.96 2.90 6.25
C ALA A 41 -2.74 3.47 7.66
N GLU A 42 -2.88 2.66 8.71
CA GLU A 42 -2.57 3.08 10.09
C GLU A 42 -1.12 3.53 10.25
N VAL A 43 -0.18 2.78 9.68
CA VAL A 43 1.26 3.13 9.70
C VAL A 43 1.54 4.39 8.89
N LEU A 44 0.87 4.58 7.74
CA LEU A 44 1.03 5.79 6.93
C LEU A 44 0.43 7.03 7.63
N ARG A 45 -0.69 6.89 8.34
CA ARG A 45 -1.28 7.97 9.16
C ARG A 45 -0.39 8.33 10.33
N SER A 46 0.15 7.34 11.06
CA SER A 46 1.05 7.61 12.19
C SER A 46 2.37 8.25 11.75
N ALA A 47 2.81 7.98 10.52
CA ALA A 47 3.95 8.65 9.88
C ALA A 47 3.61 10.03 9.27
N GLY A 48 2.36 10.47 9.30
CA GLY A 48 1.93 11.76 8.73
C GLY A 48 1.96 11.82 7.19
N LEU A 49 1.96 10.66 6.51
CA LEU A 49 2.04 10.57 5.05
C LEU A 49 0.67 10.65 4.36
N ILE A 50 -0.39 10.24 5.06
CA ILE A 50 -1.78 10.31 4.62
C ILE A 50 -2.67 10.80 5.78
N LYS A 51 -3.86 11.32 5.46
CA LYS A 51 -4.83 11.81 6.46
C LYS A 51 -5.66 10.68 7.08
#